data_AF-A0A961DJQ9-F1
#
_entry.id   AF-A0A961DJQ9-F1
#
_cell.length_a   1.000
_cell.length_b   1.000
_cell.length_c   1.000
_cell.angle_alpha   90.00
_cell.angle_beta   90.00
_cell.angle_gamma   90.00
#
_symmetry.space_group_name_H-M   'P 1'
#
loop_
_entity.id
_entity.type
_entity.pdbx_description
1 polymer ?
#
loop_
_entity_poly.entity_id
_entity_poly.type
_entity_poly.pdbx_seq_one_letter_code
_entity_poly.pdbx_strand_id
1 'polypeptide(L)'
;IAILAAAGIERVKRGRNTREGLGAGTLAGTAAALATSAYLETVSALILGLLAGAVAEAAFRGASAAWRLATPLLIGGITGMLFLGIFGLDVGFVYSGQPMLLARQALVVGVSLIYTAIVSLALVVPLRGRFRR
;
A
#
# COMPACT_ATOMS: atom_id res chain seq x y z
N ILE A 1 5.03 3.79 13.23
CA ILE A 1 5.19 5.14 12.64
C ILE A 1 4.11 5.48 11.62
N ALA A 2 3.70 4.56 10.74
CA ALA A 2 2.63 4.80 9.77
C ALA A 2 1.32 5.35 10.37
N ILE A 3 0.93 4.84 11.54
CA ILE A 3 -0.25 5.33 12.29
C ILE A 3 -0.11 6.81 12.65
N LEU A 4 1.06 7.22 13.13
CA LEU A 4 1.35 8.60 13.50
C LEU A 4 1.38 9.51 12.27
N ALA A 5 1.88 9.00 11.14
CA ALA A 5 1.88 9.70 9.87
C ALA A 5 0.45 9.97 9.36
N ALA A 6 -0.39 8.93 9.37
CA ALA A 6 -1.80 9.05 9.02
C ALA A 6 -2.54 10.00 9.97
N ALA A 7 -2.31 9.87 11.28
CA ALA A 7 -2.88 10.76 12.29
C ALA A 7 -2.48 12.22 12.09
N GLY A 8 -1.21 12.48 11.78
CA GLY A 8 -0.70 13.83 11.52
C GLY A 8 -1.36 14.46 10.30
N ILE A 9 -1.44 13.71 9.18
CA ILE A 9 -2.06 14.20 7.95
C ILE A 9 -3.56 14.41 8.12
N GLU A 10 -4.24 13.52 8.84
CA GLU A 10 -5.64 13.70 9.16
C GLU A 10 -5.85 14.94 10.05
N ARG A 11 -5.01 15.15 11.07
CA ARG A 11 -5.06 16.32 11.95
C ARG A 11 -4.92 17.62 11.17
N VAL A 12 -3.95 17.69 10.27
CA VAL A 12 -3.71 18.88 9.42
C VAL A 12 -4.89 19.14 8.49
N LYS A 13 -5.49 18.09 7.90
CA LYS A 13 -6.57 18.24 6.91
C LYS A 13 -7.97 18.39 7.51
N ARG A 14 -8.22 17.91 8.73
CA ARG A 14 -9.56 17.84 9.35
C ARG A 14 -9.67 18.53 10.69
N GLY A 15 -8.55 18.93 11.30
CA GLY A 15 -8.51 19.46 12.68
C GLY A 15 -8.78 18.41 13.76
N ARG A 16 -9.06 17.15 13.40
CA ARG A 16 -9.38 16.03 14.31
C ARG A 16 -8.91 14.70 13.73
N ASN A 17 -8.61 13.75 14.61
CA ASN A 17 -8.20 12.39 14.24
C ASN A 17 -9.39 11.45 14.40
N THR A 18 -9.65 10.60 13.41
CA THR A 18 -10.71 9.60 13.49
C THR A 18 -10.13 8.21 13.75
N ARG A 19 -10.91 7.34 14.40
CA ARG A 19 -10.54 5.93 14.60
C ARG A 19 -10.33 5.20 13.27
N GLU A 20 -11.07 5.62 12.24
CA GLU A 20 -11.03 5.05 10.91
C GLU A 20 -9.74 5.44 10.17
N GLY A 21 -9.32 6.71 10.22
CA GLY A 21 -8.05 7.17 9.65
C GLY A 21 -6.84 6.53 10.33
N LEU A 22 -6.89 6.36 11.65
CA LEU A 22 -5.87 5.62 12.40
C LEU A 22 -5.79 4.15 11.97
N GLY A 23 -6.95 3.51 11.78
CA GLY A 23 -7.04 2.14 11.27
C GLY A 23 -6.57 1.99 9.81
N ALA A 24 -6.81 2.98 8.96
CA ALA A 24 -6.26 2.99 7.61
C ALA A 24 -4.73 3.08 7.63
N GLY A 25 -4.18 3.94 8.49
CA GLY A 25 -2.74 4.10 8.68
C GLY A 25 -2.04 2.85 9.24
N THR A 26 -2.68 2.12 10.18
CA THR A 26 -2.15 0.84 10.67
C THR A 26 -2.07 -0.19 9.54
N LEU A 27 -3.15 -0.37 8.79
CA LEU A 27 -3.26 -1.39 7.74
C LEU A 27 -2.28 -1.13 6.59
N ALA A 28 -2.12 0.13 6.17
CA ALA A 28 -1.16 0.48 5.15
C ALA A 28 0.29 0.26 5.62
N GLY A 29 0.58 0.62 6.88
CA GLY A 29 1.89 0.42 7.47
C GLY A 29 2.27 -1.05 7.61
N THR A 30 1.34 -1.91 8.05
CA THR A 30 1.59 -3.36 8.16
C THR A 30 1.79 -3.99 6.79
N ALA A 31 0.97 -3.63 5.79
CA ALA A 31 1.13 -4.12 4.42
C ALA A 31 2.49 -3.71 3.82
N ALA A 32 2.91 -2.46 4.02
CA ALA A 32 4.22 -1.99 3.55
C ALA A 32 5.39 -2.71 4.27
N ALA A 33 5.28 -2.95 5.57
CA ALA A 33 6.29 -3.67 6.34
C ALA A 33 6.41 -5.14 5.90
N LEU A 34 5.29 -5.82 5.62
CA LEU A 34 5.30 -7.20 5.13
C LEU A 34 6.04 -7.34 3.80
N ALA A 35 5.94 -6.34 2.93
CA ALA A 35 6.64 -6.35 1.64
C ALA A 35 8.16 -6.13 1.76
N THR A 36 8.65 -5.58 2.87
CA THR A 36 10.02 -5.02 2.96
C THR A 36 10.86 -5.50 4.13
N SER A 37 10.27 -6.24 5.09
CA SER A 37 10.85 -6.53 6.41
C SER A 37 12.24 -7.17 6.42
N ALA A 38 12.61 -7.94 5.40
CA ALA A 38 13.90 -8.63 5.35
C ALA A 38 15.01 -7.86 4.61
N TYR A 39 14.67 -6.78 3.90
CA TYR A 39 15.54 -6.21 2.87
C TYR A 39 15.72 -4.70 2.99
N LEU A 40 15.28 -4.09 4.09
CA LEU A 40 15.32 -2.64 4.27
C LEU A 40 16.10 -2.26 5.53
N GLU A 41 16.93 -1.24 5.40
CA GLU A 41 17.57 -0.58 6.54
C GLU A 41 16.55 0.06 7.48
N THR A 42 16.92 0.16 8.76
CA THR A 42 16.03 0.70 9.80
C THR A 42 15.52 2.09 9.44
N VAL A 43 16.39 3.00 9.00
CA VAL A 43 16.00 4.38 8.64
C VAL A 43 15.04 4.40 7.46
N SER A 44 15.34 3.64 6.40
CA SER A 44 14.48 3.49 5.22
C SER A 44 13.10 2.92 5.57
N ALA A 45 13.04 2.00 6.54
CA ALA A 45 11.78 1.45 7.03
C ALA A 45 10.93 2.49 7.79
N LEU A 46 11.55 3.42 8.54
CA LEU A 46 10.83 4.54 9.17
C LEU A 46 10.23 5.47 8.09
N ILE A 47 11.01 5.78 7.06
CA ILE A 47 10.58 6.63 5.93
C ILE A 47 9.43 5.97 5.18
N LEU A 48 9.54 4.68 4.87
CA LEU A 48 8.47 3.90 4.24
C LEU A 48 7.19 3.93 5.09
N GLY A 49 7.32 3.75 6.41
CA GLY A 49 6.18 3.85 7.32
C GLY A 49 5.50 5.23 7.25
N LEU A 50 6.28 6.32 7.24
CA LEU A 50 5.76 7.68 7.13
C LEU A 50 5.02 7.88 5.79
N LEU A 51 5.64 7.47 4.68
CA LEU A 51 5.07 7.59 3.33
C LEU A 51 3.81 6.74 3.16
N ALA A 52 3.84 5.47 3.56
CA ALA A 52 2.70 4.57 3.43
C ALA A 52 1.49 5.07 4.23
N GLY A 53 1.70 5.53 5.47
CA GLY A 53 0.63 6.13 6.27
C GLY A 53 0.08 7.43 5.68
N ALA A 54 0.96 8.25 5.11
CA ALA A 54 0.60 9.50 4.47
C ALA A 54 -0.26 9.32 3.21
N VAL A 55 0.19 8.45 2.31
CA VAL A 55 -0.51 8.14 1.07
C VAL A 55 -1.83 7.42 1.34
N ALA A 56 -1.84 6.53 2.34
CA ALA A 56 -3.05 5.80 2.72
C ALA A 56 -4.15 6.72 3.24
N GLU A 57 -3.86 7.69 4.12
CA GLU A 57 -4.88 8.66 4.56
C GLU A 57 -5.33 9.54 3.37
N ALA A 58 -4.40 9.99 2.53
CA ALA A 58 -4.76 10.79 1.37
C ALA A 58 -5.78 10.07 0.45
N ALA A 59 -5.63 8.76 0.26
CA ALA A 59 -6.51 7.96 -0.59
C ALA A 59 -7.75 7.40 0.12
N PHE A 60 -7.69 7.16 1.44
CA PHE A 60 -8.80 6.61 2.22
C PHE A 60 -10.04 7.51 2.19
N ARG A 61 -9.86 8.83 2.06
CA ARG A 61 -10.94 9.83 2.00
C ARG A 61 -11.93 9.68 0.84
N GLY A 62 -11.60 8.92 -0.20
CA GLY A 62 -12.50 8.68 -1.35
C GLY A 62 -13.07 7.25 -1.42
N ALA A 63 -12.69 6.37 -0.50
CA ALA A 63 -13.07 4.97 -0.56
C ALA A 63 -14.54 4.77 -0.15
N SER A 64 -15.33 4.12 -1.02
CA SER A 64 -16.67 3.66 -0.66
C SER A 64 -16.58 2.57 0.43
N ALA A 65 -17.70 2.23 1.08
CA ALA A 65 -17.73 1.26 2.16
C ALA A 65 -17.03 -0.07 1.82
N ALA A 66 -17.13 -0.52 0.56
CA ALA A 66 -16.47 -1.72 0.06
C ALA A 66 -14.94 -1.61 -0.03
N TRP A 67 -14.39 -0.40 -0.17
CA TRP A 67 -12.97 -0.15 -0.40
C TRP A 67 -12.22 0.35 0.84
N ARG A 68 -12.92 0.65 1.94
CA ARG A 68 -12.29 1.18 3.16
C ARG A 68 -11.22 0.27 3.77
N LEU A 69 -11.34 -1.04 3.61
CA LEU A 69 -10.28 -1.98 4.01
C LEU A 69 -9.28 -2.26 2.87
N ALA A 70 -9.76 -2.40 1.64
CA ALA A 70 -8.91 -2.77 0.51
C ALA A 70 -7.90 -1.66 0.14
N THR A 71 -8.34 -0.39 0.13
CA THR A 71 -7.52 0.74 -0.33
C THR A 71 -6.24 0.93 0.49
N PRO A 72 -6.26 0.96 1.84
CA PRO A 72 -5.04 1.10 2.62
C PRO A 72 -4.06 -0.07 2.43
N LEU A 73 -4.56 -1.31 2.35
CA LEU A 73 -3.72 -2.48 2.11
C LEU A 73 -3.06 -2.43 0.72
N LEU A 74 -3.84 -2.08 -0.31
CA LEU A 74 -3.34 -1.94 -1.68
C LEU A 74 -2.22 -0.90 -1.76
N ILE A 75 -2.45 0.27 -1.16
CA ILE A 75 -1.48 1.35 -1.14
C ILE A 75 -0.23 0.95 -0.36
N GLY A 76 -0.40 0.31 0.81
CA GLY A 76 0.71 -0.18 1.60
C GLY A 76 1.57 -1.19 0.82
N GLY A 77 0.93 -2.17 0.17
CA GLY A 77 1.63 -3.18 -0.64
C GLY A 77 2.35 -2.60 -1.85
N ILE A 78 1.69 -1.73 -2.62
CA ILE A 78 2.29 -1.07 -3.80
C ILE A 78 3.46 -0.19 -3.37
N THR A 79 3.24 0.66 -2.37
CA THR A 79 4.28 1.59 -1.88
C THR A 79 5.47 0.78 -1.33
N GLY A 80 5.22 -0.28 -0.56
CA GLY A 80 6.25 -1.17 -0.04
C GLY A 80 7.09 -1.82 -1.14
N MET A 81 6.46 -2.43 -2.16
CA MET A 81 7.19 -3.09 -3.24
C MET A 81 8.00 -2.13 -4.11
N LEU A 82 7.45 -0.96 -4.43
CA LEU A 82 8.20 0.05 -5.18
C LEU A 82 9.36 0.61 -4.36
N PHE A 83 9.14 0.86 -3.07
CA PHE A 83 10.17 1.37 -2.17
C PHE A 83 11.29 0.34 -1.96
N LEU A 84 10.97 -0.96 -1.94
CA LEU A 84 11.96 -2.04 -1.95
C LEU A 84 12.85 -1.99 -3.19
N GLY A 85 12.27 -1.68 -4.36
CA GLY A 85 13.03 -1.50 -5.59
C GLY A 85 14.09 -0.39 -5.51
N ILE A 86 13.85 0.62 -4.66
CA ILE A 86 14.72 1.78 -4.49
C ILE A 86 15.73 1.54 -3.37
N PHE A 87 15.27 1.10 -2.20
CA PHE A 87 16.03 1.04 -0.95
C PHE A 87 16.34 -0.39 -0.47
N GLY A 88 16.14 -1.40 -1.31
CA GLY A 88 16.54 -2.76 -1.01
C GLY A 88 18.04 -2.85 -0.72
N LEU A 89 18.41 -3.50 0.37
CA LEU A 89 19.80 -3.74 0.76
C LEU A 89 20.59 -4.39 -0.39
N ASP A 90 21.78 -3.86 -0.67
CA ASP A 90 22.75 -4.29 -1.70
C ASP A 90 22.29 -4.21 -3.17
N VAL A 91 21.01 -4.47 -3.45
CA VAL A 91 20.45 -4.60 -4.80
C VAL A 91 19.56 -3.43 -5.21
N GLY A 92 19.09 -2.62 -4.27
CA GLY A 92 18.23 -1.48 -4.52
C GLY A 92 18.93 -0.38 -5.32
N PHE A 93 18.15 0.42 -6.06
CA PHE A 93 18.68 1.48 -6.92
C PHE A 93 19.67 2.42 -6.23
N VAL A 94 19.43 2.75 -4.95
CA VAL A 94 20.27 3.66 -4.18
C VAL A 94 21.64 3.06 -3.85
N TYR A 95 21.73 1.74 -3.67
CA TYR A 95 22.97 1.06 -3.29
C TYR A 95 23.73 0.51 -4.50
N SER A 96 23.03 -0.06 -5.47
CA SER A 96 23.62 -0.71 -6.65
C SER A 96 23.75 0.21 -7.86
N GLY A 97 23.01 1.34 -7.89
CA GLY A 97 22.85 2.19 -9.07
C GLY A 97 22.03 1.56 -10.20
N GLN A 98 21.53 0.33 -10.03
CA GLN A 98 20.84 -0.41 -11.07
C GLN A 98 19.32 -0.34 -10.91
N PRO A 99 18.56 0.17 -11.90
CA PRO A 99 17.10 0.27 -11.81
C PRO A 99 16.38 -1.07 -12.03
N MET A 100 17.13 -2.16 -12.26
CA MET A 100 16.60 -3.47 -12.59
C MET A 100 15.66 -4.01 -11.51
N LEU A 101 15.98 -3.80 -10.23
CA LEU A 101 15.11 -4.25 -9.13
C LEU A 101 13.79 -3.48 -9.12
N LEU A 102 13.85 -2.15 -9.26
CA LEU A 102 12.66 -1.30 -9.32
C LEU A 102 11.74 -1.69 -10.49
N ALA A 103 12.31 -1.91 -11.67
CA ALA A 103 11.55 -2.35 -12.84
C ALA A 103 10.87 -3.71 -12.61
N ARG A 104 11.58 -4.67 -11.99
CA ARG A 104 11.01 -5.98 -11.65
C ARG A 104 9.88 -5.86 -10.63
N GLN A 105 10.05 -5.06 -9.58
CA GLN A 105 9.00 -4.85 -8.58
C GLN A 105 7.77 -4.17 -9.17
N ALA A 106 7.96 -3.16 -10.01
CA ALA A 106 6.87 -2.49 -10.72
C ALA A 106 6.11 -3.47 -11.64
N LEU A 107 6.83 -4.36 -12.33
CA LEU A 107 6.22 -5.39 -13.18
C LEU A 107 5.42 -6.39 -12.35
N VAL A 108 5.99 -6.90 -11.25
CA VAL A 108 5.29 -7.84 -10.36
C VAL A 108 4.01 -7.22 -9.83
N VAL A 109 4.07 -5.99 -9.32
CA VAL A 109 2.89 -5.26 -8.85
C VAL A 109 1.86 -5.10 -9.97
N GLY A 110 2.29 -4.67 -11.16
CA GLY A 110 1.39 -4.48 -12.31
C GLY A 110 0.69 -5.78 -12.72
N VAL A 111 1.45 -6.87 -12.84
CA VAL A 111 0.90 -8.19 -13.19
C VAL A 111 -0.05 -8.70 -12.11
N SER A 112 0.28 -8.56 -10.83
CA SER A 112 -0.60 -8.96 -9.73
C SER A 112 -1.92 -8.19 -9.76
N LEU A 113 -1.89 -6.88 -10.01
CA LEU A 113 -3.12 -6.06 -10.10
C LEU A 113 -4.01 -6.50 -11.27
N ILE A 114 -3.42 -6.72 -12.44
CA ILE A 114 -4.14 -7.17 -13.63
C ILE A 114 -4.75 -8.56 -13.38
N TYR A 115 -3.96 -9.50 -12.85
CA TYR A 115 -4.41 -10.84 -12.54
C TYR A 115 -5.58 -10.83 -11.55
N THR A 116 -5.45 -10.11 -10.43
CA THR A 116 -6.51 -10.01 -9.42
C THR A 116 -7.76 -9.35 -10.00
N ALA A 117 -7.63 -8.34 -10.85
CA ALA A 117 -8.78 -7.71 -11.50
C ALA A 117 -9.52 -8.67 -12.44
N ILE A 118 -8.79 -9.42 -13.28
CA ILE A 118 -9.37 -10.40 -14.20
C ILE A 118 -10.06 -11.52 -13.43
N VAL A 119 -9.39 -12.12 -12.44
CA VAL A 119 -9.95 -13.23 -11.65
C VAL A 119 -11.16 -12.78 -10.86
N SER A 120 -11.10 -11.60 -10.23
CA SER A 120 -12.24 -11.06 -9.48
C SER A 120 -13.43 -10.80 -10.39
N LEU A 121 -13.20 -10.27 -11.60
CA LEU A 121 -14.27 -10.08 -12.59
C LEU A 121 -14.86 -11.41 -13.04
N ALA A 122 -14.01 -12.39 -13.37
CA ALA A 122 -14.42 -13.72 -13.80
C ALA A 122 -15.24 -14.45 -12.73
N LEU A 123 -14.99 -14.18 -11.45
CA LEU A 123 -15.73 -14.78 -10.33
C LEU A 123 -17.06 -14.05 -10.05
N VAL A 124 -17.06 -12.71 -10.07
CA VAL A 124 -18.24 -11.90 -9.71
C VAL A 124 -19.33 -11.91 -10.78
N VAL A 125 -18.96 -11.92 -12.07
CA VAL A 125 -19.90 -11.92 -13.20
C VAL A 125 -20.87 -13.13 -13.16
N PRO A 126 -20.42 -14.39 -13.03
CA PRO A 126 -21.32 -15.54 -12.97
C PRO A 126 -22.13 -15.60 -11.66
N LEU A 127 -21.55 -15.18 -10.53
CA LEU A 127 -22.25 -15.15 -9.24
C LEU A 127 -23.41 -14.15 -9.22
N ARG A 128 -23.26 -12.99 -9.88
CA ARG A 128 -24.34 -12.01 -10.03
C ARG A 128 -25.53 -12.53 -10.83
N GLY A 129 -25.31 -13.44 -11.77
CA GLY A 129 -26.38 -14.09 -12.54
C GLY A 129 -27.21 -15.08 -11.70
N ARG A 130 -26.62 -15.66 -10.65
CA ARG A 130 -27.26 -16.70 -9.82
C ARG A 130 -28.10 -16.16 -8.66
N PHE A 131 -27.77 -14.97 -8.14
CA PHE A 131 -28.49 -14.33 -7.03
C PHE A 131 -29.61 -13.37 -7.46
N ARG A 132 -29.83 -13.20 -8.77
CA ARG A 132 -30.91 -12.36 -9.33
C ARG A 132 -32.12 -13.16 -9.82
N ARG A 133 -32.12 -14.48 -9.67
CA ARG A 133 -33.27 -15.38 -9.84
C ARG A 133 -33.76 -15.82 -8.48
#